data_AF-A0A973BKY8-F1
#
_entry.id   AF-A0A973BKY8-F1
#
_cell.length_a   1.000
_cell.length_b   1.000
_cell.length_c   1.000
_cell.angle_alpha   90.00
_cell.angle_beta   90.00
_cell.angle_gamma   90.00
#
_symmetry.space_group_name_H-M   'P 1'
#
loop_
_entity.id
_entity.type
_entity.pdbx_description
1 polymer ?
#
loop_
_entity_poly.entity_id
_entity_poly.type
_entity_poly.pdbx_seq_one_letter_code
_entity_poly.pdbx_strand_id
1 'polypeptide(L)'
;MTTPVDRKWALVGPGAVGLYYGGMLARRAVSLHVLGRSDFVALKEEGICIRMVNSQTEALDAEYRIRPKQLAQDPTEIGIMDLIIIAGFR
;
A
#
# COMPACT_ATOMS: atom_id res chain seq x y z
N MET A 1 -4.51 25.44 -17.12
CA MET A 1 -3.75 24.91 -15.97
C MET A 1 -4.65 23.91 -15.27
N THR A 2 -4.46 22.60 -15.48
CA THR A 2 -5.20 21.57 -14.75
C THR A 2 -4.54 21.39 -13.39
N THR A 3 -5.29 21.59 -12.32
CA THR A 3 -4.91 21.14 -10.97
C THR A 3 -4.42 19.69 -11.06
N PRO A 4 -3.30 19.30 -10.41
CA PRO A 4 -2.96 17.90 -10.30
C PRO A 4 -4.17 17.19 -9.70
N VAL A 5 -4.80 16.30 -10.45
CA VAL A 5 -5.83 15.44 -9.90
C VAL A 5 -5.10 14.55 -8.91
N ASP A 6 -5.43 14.67 -7.62
CA ASP A 6 -4.94 13.76 -6.59
C ASP A 6 -5.42 12.34 -6.95
N ARG A 7 -4.57 11.60 -7.67
CA ARG A 7 -4.92 10.27 -8.16
C ARG A 7 -5.07 9.32 -6.98
N LYS A 8 -6.26 8.75 -6.83
CA LYS A 8 -6.61 7.78 -5.79
C LYS A 8 -6.40 6.37 -6.31
N TRP A 9 -5.58 5.62 -5.60
CA TRP A 9 -5.20 4.26 -5.99
C TRP A 9 -5.66 3.30 -4.89
N ALA A 10 -6.33 2.22 -5.26
CA ALA A 10 -6.65 1.16 -4.32
C ALA A 10 -5.74 -0.06 -4.49
N LEU A 11 -5.38 -0.69 -3.37
CA LEU A 11 -4.75 -2.00 -3.32
C LEU A 11 -5.74 -3.02 -2.77
N VAL A 12 -6.04 -4.05 -3.56
CA VAL A 12 -6.82 -5.22 -3.17
C VAL A 12 -5.91 -6.43 -3.07
N GLY A 13 -5.86 -7.04 -1.88
CA GLY A 13 -4.94 -8.13 -1.57
C GLY A 13 -3.58 -7.62 -1.06
N PRO A 14 -3.51 -7.16 0.20
CA PRO A 14 -2.28 -6.61 0.79
C PRO A 14 -1.30 -7.71 1.22
N GLY A 15 -0.96 -8.62 0.30
CA GLY A 15 0.17 -9.53 0.48
C GLY A 15 1.51 -8.85 0.20
N ALA A 16 2.61 -9.61 0.32
CA ALA A 16 3.96 -9.08 0.13
C ALA A 16 4.15 -8.29 -1.18
N VAL A 17 3.69 -8.83 -2.31
CA VAL A 17 3.78 -8.18 -3.63
C VAL A 17 2.98 -6.88 -3.67
N GLY A 18 1.71 -6.93 -3.22
CA GLY A 18 0.82 -5.78 -3.20
C GLY A 18 1.33 -4.66 -2.31
N LEU A 19 1.76 -4.99 -1.09
CA LEU A 19 2.30 -4.05 -0.11
C LEU A 19 3.62 -3.44 -0.56
N TYR A 20 4.49 -4.22 -1.23
CA TYR A 20 5.73 -3.70 -1.79
C TYR A 20 5.45 -2.64 -2.85
N TYR A 21 4.75 -2.98 -3.93
CA TYR A 21 4.50 -2.03 -5.02
C TYR A 21 3.59 -0.87 -4.60
N GLY A 22 2.51 -1.16 -3.86
CA GLY A 22 1.61 -0.15 -3.33
C GLY A 22 2.32 0.81 -2.38
N GLY A 23 3.11 0.29 -1.43
CA GLY A 23 3.87 1.11 -0.50
C GLY A 23 4.93 1.97 -1.18
N MET A 24 5.65 1.44 -2.17
CA MET A 24 6.62 2.21 -2.95
C MET A 24 5.95 3.34 -3.76
N LEU A 25 4.74 3.13 -4.28
CA LEU A 25 3.95 4.17 -4.94
C LEU A 25 3.47 5.24 -3.95
N ALA A 26 2.95 4.84 -2.79
CA ALA A 26 2.55 5.76 -1.73
C ALA A 26 3.73 6.64 -1.27
N ARG A 27 4.95 6.09 -1.28
CA ARG A 27 6.19 6.84 -1.00
C ARG A 27 6.48 7.96 -2.00
N ARG A 28 5.91 7.90 -3.20
CA ARG A 28 5.98 8.93 -4.25
C ARG A 28 4.74 9.84 -4.26
N ALA A 29 4.09 10.00 -3.10
CA ALA A 29 2.91 10.83 -2.90
C ALA A 29 1.64 10.38 -3.65
N VAL A 30 1.54 9.09 -4.01
CA VAL A 30 0.27 8.52 -4.48
C VAL A 30 -0.68 8.33 -3.30
N SER A 31 -1.93 8.75 -3.43
CA SER A 31 -2.97 8.51 -2.43
C SER A 31 -3.40 7.04 -2.46
N LEU A 32 -2.71 6.21 -1.69
CA LEU A 32 -2.96 4.77 -1.60
C LEU A 32 -4.04 4.47 -0.56
N HIS A 33 -5.11 3.82 -1.00
CA HIS A 33 -6.17 3.23 -0.19
C HIS A 33 -5.96 1.71 -0.18
N VAL A 34 -5.99 1.07 0.99
CA VAL A 34 -5.74 -0.38 1.10
C VAL A 34 -7.01 -1.07 1.58
N LEU A 35 -7.41 -2.13 0.88
CA LEU A 35 -8.46 -3.04 1.31
C LEU A 35 -7.79 -4.26 1.96
N GLY A 36 -7.74 -4.28 3.29
CA GLY A 36 -7.14 -5.36 4.07
C GLY A 36 -8.16 -6.01 4.99
N ARG A 37 -8.23 -7.35 5.01
CA ARG A 37 -9.14 -8.09 5.90
C ARG A 37 -8.38 -8.73 7.05
N SER A 38 -7.56 -9.74 6.75
CA SER A 38 -6.72 -10.46 7.72
C SER A 38 -5.75 -9.52 8.42
N ASP A 39 -5.05 -8.70 7.66
CA ASP A 39 -3.95 -7.87 8.15
C ASP A 39 -4.41 -6.46 8.56
N PHE A 40 -5.72 -6.23 8.68
CA PHE A 40 -6.28 -4.91 8.95
C PHE A 40 -5.76 -4.30 10.24
N VAL A 41 -5.75 -5.07 11.34
CA VAL A 41 -5.31 -4.58 12.65
C VAL A 41 -3.84 -4.16 12.60
N ALA A 42 -2.96 -5.04 12.09
CA ALA A 42 -1.54 -4.76 11.95
C ALA A 42 -1.27 -3.55 11.03
N LEU A 43 -1.92 -3.48 9.87
CA LEU A 43 -1.78 -2.34 8.96
C LEU A 43 -2.29 -1.03 9.56
N LYS A 44 -3.34 -1.08 10.40
CA LYS A 44 -3.87 0.09 11.09
C LYS A 44 -2.91 0.59 12.16
N GLU A 45 -2.31 -0.32 12.92
CA GLU A 45 -1.42 0.01 14.04
C GLU A 45 -0.03 0.42 13.55
N GLU A 46 0.54 -0.33 12.61
CA GLU A 46 1.95 -0.21 12.22
C GLU A 46 2.14 0.44 10.85
N GLY A 47 1.12 0.42 9.98
CA GLY A 47 1.26 0.79 8.58
C GLY A 47 1.97 -0.30 7.77
N ILE A 48 2.63 0.10 6.69
CA ILE A 48 3.42 -0.78 5.83
C ILE A 48 4.89 -0.58 6.17
N CYS A 49 5.57 -1.65 6.57
CA CYS A 49 7.03 -1.68 6.73
C CYS A 49 7.66 -2.43 5.55
N ILE A 50 8.51 -1.75 4.79
CA ILE A 50 9.28 -2.35 3.69
C ILE A 50 10.75 -2.32 4.07
N ARG A 51 11.36 -3.50 4.24
CA ARG A 51 12.78 -3.66 4.48
C ARG A 51 13.46 -4.14 3.21
N MET A 52 14.41 -3.37 2.73
CA MET A 52 15.29 -3.73 1.61
C MET A 52 16.55 -4.33 2.20
N VAL A 53 16.82 -5.59 1.86
CA VAL A 53 17.99 -6.31 2.33
C VAL A 53 18.88 -6.67 1.15
N ASN A 54 20.19 -6.61 1.38
CA ASN A 54 21.17 -7.11 0.43
C ASN A 54 21.06 -8.63 0.35
N SER A 55 20.84 -9.18 -0.83
CA SER A 55 20.64 -10.62 -1.00
C SER A 55 21.89 -11.48 -0.81
N GLN A 56 23.08 -10.88 -0.81
CA GLN A 56 24.36 -11.57 -0.63
C GLN A 56 24.85 -11.53 0.82
N THR A 57 24.63 -10.41 1.51
CA THR A 57 25.17 -10.18 2.86
C THR A 57 24.10 -10.20 3.96
N GLU A 58 22.81 -10.25 3.57
CA GLU A 58 21.64 -10.10 4.45
C GLU A 58 21.58 -8.78 5.23
N ALA A 59 22.48 -7.84 4.94
CA ALA A 59 22.51 -6.53 5.56
C ALA A 59 21.28 -5.72 5.16
N LEU A 60 20.77 -4.91 6.09
CA LEU A 60 19.67 -3.99 5.83
C LEU A 60 20.18 -2.77 5.05
N ASP A 61 19.76 -2.64 3.79
CA ASP A 61 20.10 -1.50 2.94
C ASP A 61 19.18 -0.29 3.21
N ALA A 62 17.89 -0.54 3.44
CA ALA A 62 16.91 0.51 3.72
C ALA A 62 15.66 -0.03 4.45
N GLU A 63 15.01 0.83 5.25
CA GLU A 63 13.68 0.59 5.82
C GLU A 63 12.75 1.75 5.48
N TYR A 64 11.53 1.43 5.04
CA TYR A 64 10.50 2.42 4.76
C TYR A 64 9.25 2.12 5.57
N ARG A 65 8.75 3.14 6.27
CA ARG A 65 7.47 3.10 6.99
C ARG A 65 6.48 4.00 6.28
N ILE A 66 5.40 3.40 5.79
CA ILE A 66 4.40 4.06 4.97
C ILE A 66 3.04 3.91 5.63
N ARG A 67 2.32 5.02 5.78
CA ARG A 67 0.92 5.03 6.20
C ARG A 67 0.05 5.17 4.94
N PRO A 68 -0.80 4.19 4.62
CA PRO A 68 -1.82 4.37 3.60
C PRO A 68 -2.70 5.59 3.91
N LYS A 69 -3.22 6.23 2.87
CA LYS A 69 -4.17 7.34 3.02
C LYS A 69 -5.44 6.89 3.73
N GLN A 70 -5.88 5.67 3.45
CA GLN A 70 -7.01 5.02 4.08
C GLN A 70 -6.78 3.50 4.11
N LEU A 71 -7.31 2.87 5.15
CA LEU A 71 -7.40 1.42 5.27
C LEU A 71 -8.88 1.07 5.50
N ALA A 72 -9.37 0.05 4.81
CA ALA A 72 -10.75 -0.42 4.89
C ALA A 72 -10.81 -1.94 4.89
N GLN A 73 -11.90 -2.49 5.43
CA GLN A 73 -12.21 -3.92 5.33
C GLN A 73 -13.27 -4.20 4.25
N ASP A 74 -14.06 -3.17 3.90
CA ASP A 74 -15.10 -3.23 2.88
C ASP A 74 -14.79 -2.28 1.70
N PRO A 75 -14.92 -2.73 0.42
CA PRO A 75 -14.71 -1.87 -0.74
C PRO A 75 -15.59 -0.60 -0.79
N THR A 76 -16.77 -0.63 -0.18
CA THR A 76 -17.68 0.51 -0.12
C THR A 76 -17.14 1.67 0.73
N GLU A 77 -16.22 1.39 1.66
CA GLU A 77 -15.61 2.40 2.54
C GLU A 77 -14.51 3.22 1.84
N ILE A 78 -13.82 2.65 0.84
CA ILE A 78 -12.78 3.36 0.08
C ILE A 78 -13.36 4.22 -1.04
N GLY A 79 -14.51 3.84 -1.59
CA GLY A 79 -15.18 4.58 -2.66
C GLY A 79 -14.52 4.44 -4.04
N ILE A 80 -14.84 5.37 -4.95
CA ILE A 80 -14.39 5.33 -6.35
C ILE A 80 -12.91 5.71 -6.45
N MET A 81 -12.14 4.89 -7.19
CA MET A 81 -10.70 5.01 -7.38
C MET A 81 -10.36 5.23 -8.85
N ASP A 82 -9.25 5.93 -9.11
CA ASP A 82 -8.74 6.14 -10.47
C ASP A 82 -8.01 4.90 -11.00
N LEU A 83 -7.38 4.13 -10.10
CA LEU A 83 -6.68 2.89 -10.42
C LEU A 83 -6.83 1.87 -9.29
N ILE A 84 -6.98 0.60 -9.65
CA ILE A 84 -7.01 -0.51 -8.70
C ILE A 84 -5.87 -1.49 -9.01
N ILE A 85 -5.03 -1.76 -8.02
CA ILE A 85 -4.01 -2.81 -8.03
C ILE A 85 -4.64 -4.06 -7.40
N ILE A 86 -4.65 -5.15 -8.15
CA ILE A 86 -5.12 -6.46 -7.66
C ILE A 86 -3.90 -7.36 -7.50
N ALA A 87 -3.60 -7.75 -6.26
CA ALA A 87 -2.42 -8.54 -5.90
C ALA A 87 -2.73 -9.66 -4.91
N GLY A 88 -3.93 -10.25 -5.00
CA GLY A 88 -4.33 -11.43 -4.24
C GLY A 88 -4.46 -12.66 -5.15
N PHE A 89 -4.18 -13.83 -4.59
CA PHE A 89 -4.51 -15.13 -5.19
C PHE A 89 -5.74 -15.69 -4.48
N ARG A 90 -6.57 -16.46 -5.19
CA ARG A 90 -7.75 -17.13 -4.63
C ARG A 90 -7.43 -18.54 -4.19
#